data_AF-A0AAV6CHF7-F1
#
_entry.id   AF-A0AAV6CHF7-F1
#
_cell.length_a   1.000
_cell.length_b   1.000
_cell.length_c   1.000
_cell.angle_alpha   90.00
_cell.angle_beta   90.00
_cell.angle_gamma   90.00
#
_symmetry.space_group_name_H-M   'P 1'
#
loop_
_entity.id
_entity.type
_entity.pdbx_description
1 polymer ?
#
loop_
_entity_poly.entity_id
_entity_poly.type
_entity_poly.pdbx_seq_one_letter_code
_entity_poly.pdbx_strand_id
1 'polypeptide(L)'
;MEKASSKQHPEFDVEAMKRFYRPVTKKLSGEQIASPFDLYSVERLRDDHQLRKDPAFKTDVFVFGKGTPRKRHLTKVSGVPYWPTTRQWPRGENGERYQFLAQFNFADSTDLVPELPGDLLLIFVPQGDEDWWWENDLVKFEWLKIKDTPTISKIPAGVDPYSPSEWYGVIHRTHDYPVAAALGKKAGLAQSYNLGIVNGTKIGGLPHSIQKDEEQWGAESQTKFLCQLSSIQAAPHVPYPWTNHTDELSLEFDDGGIYGDDNQCIFGDMGLLNVFLDADGNCVVNSASY
;
A
#
# COMPACT_ATOMS: atom_id res chain seq x y z
N MET A 1 -16.63 8.99 -6.23
CA MET A 1 -17.38 9.39 -5.01
C MET A 1 -16.35 9.67 -3.92
N GLU A 2 -15.76 10.86 -3.94
CA GLU A 2 -14.74 11.25 -2.95
C GLU A 2 -15.41 12.12 -1.89
N LYS A 3 -15.06 11.90 -0.62
CA LYS A 3 -15.50 12.80 0.44
C LYS A 3 -14.71 14.11 0.33
N ALA A 4 -15.40 15.25 0.33
CA ALA A 4 -14.74 16.54 0.41
C ALA A 4 -13.94 16.60 1.72
N SER A 5 -12.63 16.80 1.60
CA SER A 5 -11.70 16.74 2.72
C SER A 5 -10.59 17.78 2.57
N SER A 6 -10.06 18.22 3.70
CA SER A 6 -8.83 19.02 3.75
C SER A 6 -7.57 18.17 3.59
N LYS A 7 -7.71 16.84 3.52
CA LYS A 7 -6.60 15.91 3.33
C LYS A 7 -5.90 16.10 1.99
N GLN A 8 -4.64 15.69 1.93
CA GLN A 8 -3.90 15.64 0.69
C GLN A 8 -4.48 14.57 -0.24
N HIS A 9 -4.73 13.38 0.30
CA HIS A 9 -5.32 12.24 -0.40
C HIS A 9 -6.85 12.38 -0.54
N PRO A 10 -7.42 11.84 -1.64
CA PRO A 10 -8.85 11.57 -1.69
C PRO A 10 -9.22 10.55 -0.61
N GLU A 11 -10.38 10.72 0.00
CA GLU A 11 -10.85 9.85 1.08
C GLU A 11 -11.87 8.82 0.60
N PHE A 12 -11.70 7.60 1.11
CA PHE A 12 -12.59 6.47 0.88
C PHE A 12 -13.86 6.58 1.72
N ASP A 13 -15.03 6.61 1.07
CA ASP A 13 -16.33 6.70 1.72
C ASP A 13 -16.97 5.31 1.90
N VAL A 14 -16.71 4.67 3.04
CA VAL A 14 -17.24 3.34 3.39
C VAL A 14 -18.77 3.28 3.37
N GLU A 15 -19.47 4.38 3.69
CA GLU A 15 -20.94 4.37 3.67
C GLU A 15 -21.48 4.42 2.25
N ALA A 16 -20.81 5.13 1.35
CA ALA A 16 -21.08 5.02 -0.08
C ALA A 16 -20.82 3.61 -0.60
N MET A 17 -19.72 2.96 -0.17
CA MET A 17 -19.41 1.55 -0.52
C MET A 17 -20.53 0.61 -0.13
N LYS A 18 -20.98 0.68 1.12
CA LYS A 18 -22.06 -0.16 1.67
C LYS A 18 -23.32 -0.09 0.83
N ARG A 19 -23.66 1.09 0.30
CA ARG A 19 -24.82 1.24 -0.59
C ARG A 19 -24.60 0.61 -1.96
N PHE A 20 -23.43 0.84 -2.54
CA PHE A 20 -23.12 0.39 -3.90
C PHE A 20 -22.82 -1.11 -3.99
N TYR A 21 -22.14 -1.71 -3.02
CA TYR A 21 -21.86 -3.16 -2.98
C TYR A 21 -22.98 -3.99 -2.36
N ARG A 22 -24.09 -3.37 -1.92
CA ARG A 22 -25.29 -4.08 -1.49
C ARG A 22 -25.81 -5.15 -2.48
N PRO A 23 -25.84 -4.94 -3.81
CA PRO A 23 -26.33 -5.93 -4.76
C PRO A 23 -25.26 -6.97 -5.14
N VAL A 24 -24.02 -6.82 -4.71
CA VAL A 24 -22.95 -7.77 -5.03
C VAL A 24 -23.18 -9.06 -4.23
N THR A 25 -23.23 -10.19 -4.94
CA THR A 25 -23.50 -11.52 -4.36
C THR A 25 -22.22 -12.24 -3.90
N LYS A 26 -21.05 -11.68 -4.20
CA LYS A 26 -19.76 -12.21 -3.74
C LYS A 26 -19.76 -12.29 -2.21
N LYS A 27 -19.42 -13.47 -1.68
CA LYS A 27 -19.34 -13.71 -0.24
C LYS A 27 -18.22 -12.86 0.36
N LEU A 28 -18.47 -12.30 1.54
CA LEU A 28 -17.47 -11.56 2.29
C LEU A 28 -16.44 -12.53 2.93
N SER A 29 -15.18 -12.13 2.89
CA SER A 29 -14.01 -12.82 3.45
C SER A 29 -13.03 -11.81 4.06
N GLY A 30 -12.14 -12.29 4.93
CA GLY A 30 -10.96 -11.53 5.34
C GLY A 30 -9.93 -11.48 4.21
N GLU A 31 -9.97 -10.44 3.39
CA GLU A 31 -9.11 -10.37 2.18
C GLU A 31 -7.81 -9.59 2.45
N GLN A 32 -6.80 -9.82 1.61
CA GLN A 32 -5.74 -8.83 1.38
C GLN A 32 -6.37 -7.62 0.68
N ILE A 33 -6.06 -6.42 1.16
CA ILE A 33 -6.62 -5.18 0.62
C ILE A 33 -5.89 -4.81 -0.67
N ALA A 34 -6.31 -5.41 -1.78
CA ALA A 34 -5.82 -5.13 -3.12
C ALA A 34 -6.81 -4.24 -3.92
N SER A 35 -8.09 -4.21 -3.49
CA SER A 35 -9.17 -3.45 -4.11
C SER A 35 -10.13 -2.78 -3.09
N PRO A 36 -10.98 -1.84 -3.53
CA PRO A 36 -12.09 -1.29 -2.73
C PRO A 36 -13.03 -2.32 -2.13
N PHE A 37 -13.26 -3.45 -2.82
CA PHE A 37 -14.16 -4.50 -2.34
C PHE A 37 -13.57 -5.26 -1.17
N ASP A 38 -12.26 -5.50 -1.19
CA ASP A 38 -11.56 -6.20 -0.11
C ASP A 38 -11.63 -5.38 1.18
N LEU A 39 -11.41 -4.07 1.08
CA LEU A 39 -11.54 -3.15 2.22
C LEU A 39 -12.97 -3.14 2.76
N TYR A 40 -13.96 -3.04 1.87
CA TYR A 40 -15.36 -3.13 2.24
C TYR A 40 -15.67 -4.45 2.97
N SER A 41 -15.19 -5.58 2.44
CA SER A 41 -15.40 -6.91 3.00
C SER A 41 -14.86 -7.03 4.42
N VAL A 42 -13.60 -6.63 4.63
CA VAL A 42 -12.94 -6.66 5.95
C VAL A 42 -13.67 -5.75 6.95
N GLU A 43 -13.95 -4.50 6.59
CA GLU A 43 -14.63 -3.56 7.49
C GLU A 43 -16.06 -4.02 7.83
N ARG A 44 -16.77 -4.59 6.86
CA ARG A 44 -18.13 -5.12 7.07
C ARG A 44 -18.14 -6.34 7.98
N LEU A 45 -17.21 -7.27 7.80
CA LEU A 45 -17.06 -8.44 8.68
C LEU A 45 -16.70 -8.03 10.12
N ARG A 46 -15.84 -7.01 10.28
CA ARG A 46 -15.50 -6.46 11.60
C ARG A 46 -16.73 -5.87 12.30
N ASP A 47 -17.58 -5.14 11.57
CA ASP A 47 -18.81 -4.57 12.10
C ASP A 47 -19.84 -5.68 12.46
N ASP A 48 -20.14 -6.57 11.52
CA ASP A 48 -21.22 -7.56 11.64
C ASP A 48 -20.95 -8.61 12.72
N HIS A 49 -19.68 -8.93 12.96
CA HIS A 49 -19.25 -9.89 13.96
C HIS A 49 -18.68 -9.24 15.23
N GLN A 50 -18.81 -7.91 15.37
CA GLN A 50 -18.34 -7.14 16.52
C GLN A 50 -16.85 -7.41 16.85
N LEU A 51 -16.01 -7.46 15.82
CA LEU A 51 -14.60 -7.83 15.97
C LEU A 51 -13.69 -6.66 16.37
N ARG A 52 -14.21 -5.42 16.38
CA ARG A 52 -13.49 -4.23 16.84
C ARG A 52 -13.33 -4.27 18.36
N LYS A 53 -12.23 -4.88 18.83
CA LYS A 53 -11.93 -5.10 20.24
C LYS A 53 -10.51 -4.67 20.55
N ASP A 54 -10.31 -4.13 21.75
CA ASP A 54 -8.98 -3.71 22.19
C ASP A 54 -8.01 -4.90 22.37
N PRO A 55 -6.70 -4.68 22.18
CA PRO A 55 -6.08 -3.40 21.79
C PRO A 55 -6.36 -3.01 20.33
N ALA A 56 -6.54 -1.71 20.09
CA ALA A 56 -6.74 -1.15 18.75
C ALA A 56 -5.60 -0.18 18.40
N PHE A 57 -5.02 -0.34 17.20
CA PHE A 57 -3.90 0.47 16.72
C PHE A 57 -4.35 1.26 15.51
N LYS A 58 -4.33 2.58 15.57
CA LYS A 58 -4.78 3.43 14.46
C LYS A 58 -3.93 3.20 13.21
N THR A 59 -4.59 3.14 12.05
CA THR A 59 -3.98 2.80 10.78
C THR A 59 -4.65 3.58 9.65
N ASP A 60 -3.86 4.11 8.71
CA ASP A 60 -4.36 4.61 7.43
C ASP A 60 -4.07 3.57 6.34
N VAL A 61 -5.12 2.95 5.80
CA VAL A 61 -5.02 1.98 4.69
C VAL A 61 -5.36 2.66 3.36
N PHE A 62 -4.72 2.22 2.28
CA PHE A 62 -4.91 2.75 0.94
C PHE A 62 -5.51 1.71 0.01
N VAL A 63 -6.52 2.13 -0.75
CA VAL A 63 -6.96 1.43 -1.98
C VAL A 63 -6.53 2.27 -3.18
N PHE A 64 -6.21 1.66 -4.31
CA PHE A 64 -5.51 2.38 -5.39
C PHE A 64 -6.42 2.76 -6.56
N GLY A 65 -6.26 3.97 -7.10
CA GLY A 65 -6.73 4.31 -8.45
C GLY A 65 -5.66 4.05 -9.48
N LYS A 66 -6.08 3.75 -10.71
CA LYS A 66 -5.17 3.51 -11.83
C LYS A 66 -4.88 4.82 -12.57
N GLY A 67 -3.65 5.01 -13.03
CA GLY A 67 -3.20 6.18 -13.77
C GLY A 67 -2.62 7.29 -12.90
N THR A 68 -2.34 8.43 -13.54
CA THR A 68 -1.60 9.53 -12.92
C THR A 68 -2.48 10.40 -12.01
N PRO A 69 -2.11 10.59 -10.73
CA PRO A 69 -2.87 11.46 -9.84
C PRO A 69 -2.71 12.94 -10.21
N ARG A 70 -3.75 13.74 -9.93
CA ARG A 70 -3.69 15.21 -10.10
C ARG A 70 -2.60 15.87 -9.25
N LYS A 71 -2.39 15.34 -8.04
CA LYS A 71 -1.35 15.77 -7.10
C LYS A 71 -0.19 14.77 -7.16
N ARG A 72 1.02 15.24 -7.47
CA ARG A 72 2.19 14.36 -7.63
C ARG A 72 2.70 13.74 -6.33
N HIS A 73 2.43 14.40 -5.21
CA HIS A 73 2.88 14.01 -3.88
C HIS A 73 1.94 13.03 -3.16
N LEU A 74 0.95 12.42 -3.83
CA LEU A 74 0.15 11.37 -3.18
C LEU A 74 0.96 10.09 -2.95
N THR A 75 0.51 9.27 -2.00
CA THR A 75 0.95 7.87 -1.90
C THR A 75 0.65 7.17 -3.23
N LYS A 76 1.63 6.48 -3.80
CA LYS A 76 1.50 5.87 -5.13
C LYS A 76 2.54 4.79 -5.42
N VAL A 77 2.27 4.00 -6.45
CA VAL A 77 3.15 2.94 -6.98
C VAL A 77 3.41 3.21 -8.46
N SER A 78 4.68 3.10 -8.87
CA SER A 78 5.16 3.36 -10.23
C SER A 78 4.84 4.79 -10.74
N GLY A 79 5.15 5.06 -12.01
CA GLY A 79 4.95 6.36 -12.66
C GLY A 79 6.00 7.41 -12.27
N VAL A 80 5.64 8.70 -12.41
CA VAL A 80 6.60 9.81 -12.18
C VAL A 80 6.54 10.29 -10.73
N PRO A 81 7.56 10.04 -9.88
CA PRO A 81 7.51 10.42 -8.46
C PRO A 81 7.53 11.93 -8.24
N TYR A 82 7.25 12.37 -7.01
CA TYR A 82 7.59 13.72 -6.59
C TYR A 82 9.12 13.83 -6.46
N TRP A 83 9.80 14.24 -7.53
CA TRP A 83 11.27 14.34 -7.54
C TRP A 83 11.74 15.72 -8.01
N PRO A 84 12.45 16.49 -7.17
CA PRO A 84 12.95 17.82 -7.56
C PRO A 84 13.89 17.75 -8.78
N THR A 85 13.75 18.70 -9.71
CA THR A 85 14.59 18.74 -10.92
C THR A 85 16.08 18.99 -10.63
N THR A 86 16.39 19.54 -9.45
CA THR A 86 17.75 19.81 -8.99
C THR A 86 18.42 18.61 -8.33
N ARG A 87 17.68 17.51 -8.08
CA ARG A 87 18.19 16.33 -7.40
C ARG A 87 18.59 15.26 -8.42
N GLN A 88 19.80 14.73 -8.30
CA GLN A 88 20.28 13.64 -9.15
C GLN A 88 19.49 12.36 -8.87
N TRP A 89 19.06 11.66 -9.91
CA TRP A 89 18.36 10.38 -9.79
C TRP A 89 19.20 9.32 -9.07
N PRO A 90 18.62 8.48 -8.20
CA PRO A 90 19.36 7.46 -7.48
C PRO A 90 20.09 6.47 -8.41
N ARG A 91 21.27 6.04 -7.99
CA ARG A 91 22.09 5.03 -8.68
C ARG A 91 22.73 4.09 -7.67
N GLY A 92 22.98 2.85 -8.06
CA GLY A 92 23.77 1.89 -7.31
C GLY A 92 25.25 2.27 -7.26
N GLU A 93 26.03 1.55 -6.45
CA GLU A 93 27.46 1.81 -6.27
C GLU A 93 28.26 1.63 -7.57
N ASN A 94 27.86 0.68 -8.43
CA ASN A 94 28.49 0.47 -9.73
C ASN A 94 27.79 1.25 -10.85
N GLY A 95 26.94 2.21 -10.49
CA GLY A 95 26.20 3.05 -11.42
C GLY A 95 24.91 2.42 -11.95
N GLU A 96 24.46 1.29 -11.40
CA GLU A 96 23.19 0.65 -11.73
C GLU A 96 22.05 1.65 -11.63
N ARG A 97 21.10 1.55 -12.56
CA ARG A 97 19.94 2.43 -12.55
C ARG A 97 18.94 1.89 -11.55
N TYR A 98 18.43 2.80 -10.73
CA TYR A 98 17.31 2.52 -9.86
C TYR A 98 16.03 2.96 -10.56
N GLN A 99 14.97 2.19 -10.40
CA GLN A 99 13.62 2.54 -10.82
C GLN A 99 12.77 2.92 -9.61
N PHE A 100 11.78 3.77 -9.84
CA PHE A 100 10.86 4.23 -8.79
C PHE A 100 9.81 3.14 -8.53
N LEU A 101 9.82 2.59 -7.32
CA LEU A 101 8.86 1.57 -6.89
C LEU A 101 7.60 2.22 -6.34
N ALA A 102 7.72 2.99 -5.26
CA ALA A 102 6.58 3.55 -4.55
C ALA A 102 6.93 4.82 -3.77
N GLN A 103 5.91 5.59 -3.43
CA GLN A 103 6.01 6.77 -2.58
C GLN A 103 4.92 6.71 -1.53
N PHE A 104 5.25 7.03 -0.29
CA PHE A 104 4.30 7.28 0.79
C PHE A 104 4.27 8.77 1.13
N ASN A 105 3.08 9.30 1.34
CA ASN A 105 2.87 10.65 1.85
C ASN A 105 2.24 10.60 3.23
N PHE A 106 3.00 11.08 4.22
CA PHE A 106 2.64 11.04 5.63
C PHE A 106 1.86 12.27 6.11
N ALA A 107 1.62 13.26 5.26
CA ALA A 107 0.99 14.52 5.65
C ALA A 107 -0.41 14.33 6.27
N ASP A 108 -1.15 13.31 5.85
CA ASP A 108 -2.48 12.97 6.41
C ASP A 108 -2.43 11.97 7.58
N SER A 109 -1.23 11.50 7.95
CA SER A 109 -1.00 10.39 8.88
C SER A 109 0.05 10.73 9.96
N THR A 110 0.34 12.01 10.18
CA THR A 110 1.36 12.47 11.14
C THR A 110 1.06 12.07 12.59
N ASP A 111 -0.21 11.80 12.93
CA ASP A 111 -0.61 11.30 14.24
C ASP A 111 -0.37 9.80 14.44
N LEU A 112 0.04 9.08 13.38
CA LEU A 112 0.26 7.64 13.38
C LEU A 112 1.73 7.23 13.42
N VAL A 113 2.63 8.19 13.25
CA VAL A 113 4.06 7.96 13.01
C VAL A 113 4.89 8.83 13.96
N PRO A 114 6.17 8.46 14.23
CA PRO A 114 7.08 9.34 14.94
C PRO A 114 7.38 10.61 14.11
N GLU A 115 8.18 11.52 14.66
CA GLU A 115 8.75 12.61 13.86
C GLU A 115 9.58 12.04 12.70
N LEU A 116 9.30 12.52 11.48
CA LEU A 116 9.91 12.00 10.25
C LEU A 116 10.87 13.04 9.62
N PRO A 117 11.92 12.59 8.89
CA PRO A 117 12.83 13.50 8.19
C PRO A 117 12.16 14.34 7.09
N GLY A 118 11.05 13.85 6.53
CA GLY A 118 10.29 14.51 5.47
C GLY A 118 8.82 14.13 5.47
N ASP A 119 8.06 14.75 4.56
CA ASP A 119 6.63 14.46 4.36
C ASP A 119 6.41 13.24 3.47
N LEU A 120 7.39 12.96 2.60
CA LEU A 120 7.37 11.87 1.63
C LEU A 120 8.53 10.92 1.85
N LEU A 121 8.25 9.62 1.79
CA LEU A 121 9.25 8.57 1.64
C LEU A 121 9.12 7.97 0.25
N LEU A 122 10.19 8.06 -0.55
CA LEU A 122 10.26 7.42 -1.85
C LEU A 122 11.11 6.16 -1.74
N ILE A 123 10.67 5.11 -2.42
CA ILE A 123 11.28 3.80 -2.45
C ILE A 123 11.74 3.54 -3.89
N PHE A 124 13.01 3.21 -4.02
CA PHE A 124 13.64 2.87 -5.28
C PHE A 124 14.28 1.49 -5.18
N VAL A 125 14.25 0.75 -6.28
CA VAL A 125 14.86 -0.59 -6.39
C VAL A 125 15.71 -0.65 -7.65
N PRO A 126 16.68 -1.58 -7.75
CA PRO A 126 17.45 -1.74 -8.97
C PRO A 126 16.54 -2.11 -10.16
N GLN A 127 16.84 -1.57 -11.33
CA GLN A 127 16.06 -1.81 -12.54
C GLN A 127 16.40 -3.16 -13.16
N GLY A 128 15.38 -3.97 -13.43
CA GLY A 128 15.52 -5.27 -14.11
C GLY A 128 16.15 -6.36 -13.25
N ASP A 129 16.21 -6.14 -11.94
CA ASP A 129 16.72 -7.08 -10.96
C ASP A 129 15.63 -7.27 -9.90
N GLU A 130 15.39 -8.52 -9.50
CA GLU A 130 14.40 -8.89 -8.49
C GLU A 130 15.06 -9.34 -7.17
N ASP A 131 16.39 -9.41 -7.14
CA ASP A 131 17.14 -9.84 -5.94
C ASP A 131 16.93 -8.87 -4.77
N TRP A 132 16.54 -7.61 -5.02
CA TRP A 132 16.15 -6.66 -3.97
C TRP A 132 15.00 -7.15 -3.09
N TRP A 133 14.23 -8.14 -3.56
CA TRP A 133 13.20 -8.77 -2.75
C TRP A 133 13.80 -9.59 -1.60
N TRP A 134 15.01 -10.12 -1.78
CA TRP A 134 15.72 -10.95 -0.80
C TRP A 134 16.90 -10.20 -0.15
N GLU A 135 17.44 -9.21 -0.85
CA GLU A 135 18.58 -8.37 -0.47
C GLU A 135 18.09 -6.95 -0.12
N ASN A 136 17.70 -6.78 1.13
CA ASN A 136 17.08 -5.54 1.65
C ASN A 136 17.97 -4.29 1.48
N ASP A 137 19.29 -4.46 1.37
CA ASP A 137 20.27 -3.39 1.15
C ASP A 137 20.24 -2.82 -0.28
N LEU A 138 19.62 -3.52 -1.22
CA LEU A 138 19.36 -3.02 -2.57
C LEU A 138 18.19 -2.03 -2.62
N VAL A 139 17.39 -1.91 -1.57
CA VAL A 139 16.27 -0.97 -1.51
C VAL A 139 16.76 0.41 -1.05
N LYS A 140 16.56 1.43 -1.89
CA LYS A 140 16.94 2.81 -1.57
C LYS A 140 15.75 3.64 -1.14
N PHE A 141 15.93 4.31 0.00
CA PHE A 141 14.95 5.21 0.59
C PHE A 141 15.37 6.66 0.42
N GLU A 142 14.40 7.50 0.05
CA GLU A 142 14.64 8.93 -0.11
C GLU A 142 13.54 9.76 0.56
N TRP A 143 13.95 10.53 1.57
CA TRP A 143 13.07 11.48 2.25
C TRP A 143 13.00 12.80 1.48
N LEU A 144 11.78 13.31 1.30
CA LEU A 144 11.51 14.61 0.68
C LEU A 144 10.48 15.40 1.49
N LYS A 145 10.59 16.71 1.44
CA LYS A 145 9.56 17.64 1.93
C LYS A 145 8.72 18.14 0.77
N ILE A 146 7.42 18.24 0.98
CA ILE A 146 6.50 18.86 0.02
C ILE A 146 6.76 20.38 0.06
N LYS A 147 7.14 20.94 -1.08
CA LYS A 147 7.51 22.35 -1.25
C LYS A 147 7.07 22.82 -2.63
N ASP A 148 7.01 24.12 -2.85
CA ASP A 148 6.77 24.70 -4.17
C ASP A 148 8.03 24.65 -5.06
N THR A 149 8.62 23.47 -5.22
CA THR A 149 9.82 23.25 -6.06
C THR A 149 9.42 22.56 -7.36
N PRO A 150 9.99 22.95 -8.52
CA PRO A 150 9.80 22.22 -9.75
C PRO A 150 10.18 20.74 -9.61
N THR A 151 9.29 19.86 -10.05
CA THR A 151 9.53 18.41 -10.09
C THR A 151 9.66 17.92 -11.52
N ILE A 152 10.40 16.83 -11.72
CA ILE A 152 10.57 16.22 -13.05
C ILE A 152 9.21 15.90 -13.68
N SER A 153 9.06 16.12 -14.98
CA SER A 153 7.81 15.81 -15.69
C SER A 153 7.75 14.38 -16.21
N LYS A 154 8.90 13.71 -16.31
CA LYS A 154 9.06 12.34 -16.83
C LYS A 154 10.20 11.62 -16.12
N ILE A 155 10.15 10.30 -16.12
CA ILE A 155 11.26 9.44 -15.68
C ILE A 155 12.51 9.73 -16.54
N PRO A 156 13.73 9.74 -15.96
CA PRO A 156 14.95 9.95 -16.73
C PRO A 156 15.15 8.94 -17.86
N ALA A 157 15.85 9.36 -18.92
CA ALA A 157 16.09 8.49 -20.07
C ALA A 157 16.83 7.21 -19.68
N GLY A 158 16.28 6.07 -20.09
CA GLY A 158 16.80 4.75 -19.83
C GLY A 158 16.52 4.21 -18.41
N VAL A 159 15.71 4.90 -17.63
CA VAL A 159 15.06 4.32 -16.45
C VAL A 159 13.66 3.89 -16.84
N ASP A 160 13.35 2.62 -16.60
CA ASP A 160 12.02 2.07 -16.89
C ASP A 160 11.07 2.31 -15.70
N PRO A 161 9.76 2.47 -15.93
CA PRO A 161 8.79 2.44 -14.84
C PRO A 161 8.77 1.03 -14.23
N TYR A 162 8.56 0.95 -12.91
CA TYR A 162 8.53 -0.33 -12.20
C TYR A 162 7.38 -1.26 -12.69
N SER A 163 6.27 -0.66 -13.09
CA SER A 163 5.08 -1.33 -13.62
C SER A 163 4.57 -0.55 -14.82
N PRO A 164 3.99 -1.21 -15.84
CA PRO A 164 3.35 -0.55 -16.99
C PRO A 164 2.29 0.48 -16.59
N SER A 165 1.64 0.29 -15.44
CA SER A 165 0.62 1.18 -14.91
C SER A 165 1.09 1.95 -13.68
N GLU A 166 0.68 3.22 -13.60
CA GLU A 166 0.79 4.04 -12.39
C GLU A 166 -0.44 3.84 -11.50
N TRP A 167 -0.27 3.88 -10.18
CA TRP A 167 -1.37 3.71 -9.23
C TRP A 167 -1.29 4.75 -8.10
N TYR A 168 -2.39 5.37 -7.70
CA TYR A 168 -2.41 6.35 -6.59
C TYR A 168 -3.36 5.96 -5.46
N GLY A 169 -2.98 6.23 -4.21
CA GLY A 169 -3.74 5.85 -3.03
C GLY A 169 -4.94 6.76 -2.75
N VAL A 170 -6.06 6.13 -2.41
CA VAL A 170 -7.25 6.70 -1.78
C VAL A 170 -7.28 6.22 -0.33
N ILE A 171 -7.26 7.15 0.62
CA ILE A 171 -7.01 6.86 2.03
C ILE A 171 -8.28 6.49 2.79
N HIS A 172 -8.17 5.52 3.70
CA HIS A 172 -9.19 5.17 4.69
C HIS A 172 -8.56 5.03 6.08
N ARG A 173 -9.05 5.79 7.05
CA ARG A 173 -8.62 5.67 8.45
C ARG A 173 -9.41 4.55 9.14
N THR A 174 -8.71 3.54 9.66
CA THR A 174 -9.25 2.42 10.44
C THR A 174 -8.30 2.07 11.60
N HIS A 175 -8.40 0.86 12.14
CA HIS A 175 -7.46 0.31 13.12
C HIS A 175 -7.09 -1.14 12.78
N ASP A 176 -5.91 -1.56 13.24
CA ASP A 176 -5.56 -2.96 13.43
C ASP A 176 -6.09 -3.44 14.79
N TYR A 177 -6.73 -4.61 14.81
CA TYR A 177 -7.35 -5.24 15.97
C TYR A 177 -6.82 -6.68 16.14
N PRO A 178 -5.64 -6.91 16.73
CA PRO A 178 -4.99 -8.23 16.72
C PRO A 178 -5.91 -9.40 17.14
N VAL A 179 -6.76 -9.17 18.14
CA VAL A 179 -7.70 -10.18 18.65
C VAL A 179 -8.80 -10.57 17.65
N ALA A 180 -9.08 -9.74 16.65
CA ALA A 180 -10.14 -9.99 15.66
C ALA A 180 -9.86 -11.24 14.81
N ALA A 181 -8.58 -11.60 14.60
CA ALA A 181 -8.23 -12.80 13.85
C ALA A 181 -8.72 -14.08 14.56
N ALA A 182 -8.44 -14.20 15.86
CA ALA A 182 -8.87 -15.32 16.68
C ALA A 182 -10.41 -15.37 16.84
N LEU A 183 -11.05 -14.21 17.03
CA LEU A 183 -12.50 -14.11 17.12
C LEU A 183 -13.20 -14.47 15.81
N GLY A 184 -12.68 -13.99 14.66
CA GLY A 184 -13.19 -14.34 13.34
C GLY A 184 -13.06 -15.84 13.04
N LYS A 185 -11.94 -16.45 13.43
CA LYS A 185 -11.74 -17.91 13.33
C LYS A 185 -12.79 -18.67 14.12
N LYS A 186 -13.04 -18.25 15.37
CA LYS A 186 -14.09 -18.83 16.23
C LYS A 186 -15.49 -18.69 15.65
N ALA A 187 -15.74 -17.60 14.91
CA ALA A 187 -17.00 -17.34 14.22
C ALA A 187 -17.12 -18.06 12.85
N GLY A 188 -16.10 -18.82 12.42
CA GLY A 188 -16.12 -19.55 11.15
C GLY A 188 -15.97 -18.66 9.92
N LEU A 189 -15.35 -17.49 10.04
CA LEU A 189 -15.13 -16.56 8.93
C LEU A 189 -13.97 -17.02 8.05
N ALA A 190 -14.15 -16.92 6.73
CA ALA A 190 -13.10 -17.25 5.77
C ALA A 190 -11.93 -16.25 5.88
N GLN A 191 -10.70 -16.77 5.79
CA GLN A 191 -9.46 -15.98 5.86
C GLN A 191 -9.42 -15.03 7.07
N SER A 192 -9.89 -15.51 8.23
CA SER A 192 -10.01 -14.67 9.43
C SER A 192 -8.68 -14.05 9.90
N TYR A 193 -7.53 -14.58 9.47
CA TYR A 193 -6.20 -14.03 9.78
C TYR A 193 -6.02 -12.58 9.30
N ASN A 194 -6.64 -12.19 8.18
CA ASN A 194 -6.60 -10.81 7.67
C ASN A 194 -7.57 -9.84 8.40
N LEU A 195 -8.43 -10.34 9.30
CA LEU A 195 -9.37 -9.49 10.03
C LEU A 195 -8.71 -8.78 11.22
N GLY A 196 -7.59 -9.32 11.70
CA GLY A 196 -6.82 -8.78 12.81
C GLY A 196 -6.04 -7.54 12.41
N ILE A 197 -4.91 -7.80 11.77
CA ILE A 197 -4.01 -6.79 11.22
C ILE A 197 -4.33 -6.66 9.73
N VAL A 198 -4.57 -5.44 9.25
CA VAL A 198 -4.85 -5.17 7.85
C VAL A 198 -3.66 -5.60 7.01
N ASN A 199 -3.87 -6.54 6.10
CA ASN A 199 -2.91 -6.87 5.06
C ASN A 199 -3.16 -6.01 3.82
N GLY A 200 -2.37 -4.96 3.62
CA GLY A 200 -2.53 -4.05 2.49
C GLY A 200 -1.53 -2.90 2.57
N THR A 201 -1.59 -1.98 1.61
CA THR A 201 -0.75 -0.78 1.69
C THR A 201 -1.27 0.15 2.78
N LYS A 202 -0.43 0.49 3.76
CA LYS A 202 -0.85 1.28 4.93
C LYS A 202 0.27 2.10 5.57
N ILE A 203 -0.12 3.09 6.38
CA ILE A 203 0.73 3.88 7.28
C ILE A 203 0.24 3.68 8.73
N GLY A 204 1.17 3.46 9.65
CA GLY A 204 0.86 3.19 11.06
C GLY A 204 0.21 1.82 11.28
N GLY A 205 -0.22 1.56 12.51
CA GLY A 205 -0.77 0.26 12.91
C GLY A 205 0.32 -0.75 13.28
N LEU A 206 0.09 -2.01 12.93
CA LEU A 206 1.01 -3.13 13.15
C LEU A 206 1.47 -3.72 11.81
N PRO A 207 2.73 -4.19 11.66
CA PRO A 207 3.15 -4.88 10.44
C PRO A 207 2.35 -6.17 10.27
N HIS A 208 1.86 -6.45 9.06
CA HIS A 208 1.26 -7.77 8.78
C HIS A 208 2.39 -8.78 8.49
N SER A 209 2.32 -9.95 9.13
CA SER A 209 3.26 -11.06 8.93
C SER A 209 2.50 -12.26 8.35
N ILE A 210 2.89 -12.69 7.15
CA ILE A 210 2.28 -13.86 6.48
C ILE A 210 2.94 -15.17 6.94
N GLN A 211 4.25 -15.15 7.20
CA GLN A 211 5.06 -16.36 7.33
C GLN A 211 5.77 -16.52 8.68
N LYS A 212 5.80 -15.50 9.55
CA LYS A 212 6.53 -15.57 10.83
C LYS A 212 5.61 -15.38 12.03
N ASP A 213 5.92 -16.11 13.10
CA ASP A 213 5.38 -15.86 14.43
C ASP A 213 5.67 -14.40 14.83
N GLU A 214 4.64 -13.69 15.25
CA GLU A 214 4.65 -12.25 15.56
C GLU A 214 5.73 -11.87 16.60
N GLU A 215 6.23 -12.83 17.39
CA GLU A 215 7.22 -12.63 18.44
C GLU A 215 8.59 -12.11 17.97
N GLN A 216 8.95 -12.28 16.69
CA GLN A 216 10.29 -11.86 16.22
C GLN A 216 10.42 -10.37 15.86
N TRP A 217 9.32 -9.62 15.74
CA TRP A 217 9.37 -8.26 15.19
C TRP A 217 9.18 -7.20 16.28
N GLY A 218 10.24 -6.44 16.58
CA GLY A 218 10.22 -5.27 17.46
C GLY A 218 10.72 -5.48 18.89
N ALA A 219 10.97 -6.73 19.31
CA ALA A 219 11.60 -6.99 20.62
C ALA A 219 13.13 -6.86 20.59
N GLU A 220 13.76 -7.17 19.45
CA GLU A 220 15.23 -7.20 19.34
C GLU A 220 15.81 -6.04 18.53
N SER A 221 15.09 -5.55 17.52
CA SER A 221 15.50 -4.38 16.75
C SER A 221 14.81 -3.15 17.34
N GLN A 222 15.56 -2.12 17.72
CA GLN A 222 15.04 -0.83 18.21
C GLN A 222 14.33 -0.01 17.11
N THR A 223 13.60 -0.70 16.24
CA THR A 223 12.94 -0.15 15.06
C THR A 223 11.45 0.02 15.33
N LYS A 224 10.84 0.98 14.64
CA LYS A 224 9.41 1.27 14.74
C LYS A 224 8.77 1.05 13.38
N PHE A 225 7.69 0.30 13.35
CA PHE A 225 6.92 0.14 12.12
C PHE A 225 6.40 1.49 11.63
N LEU A 226 6.58 1.76 10.34
CA LEU A 226 6.22 3.03 9.72
C LEU A 226 5.07 2.85 8.72
N CYS A 227 5.31 2.02 7.70
CA CYS A 227 4.34 1.75 6.65
C CYS A 227 4.57 0.36 6.05
N GLN A 228 3.57 -0.11 5.31
CA GLN A 228 3.62 -1.35 4.55
C GLN A 228 3.16 -1.05 3.13
N LEU A 229 3.88 -1.56 2.14
CA LEU A 229 3.49 -1.59 0.73
C LEU A 229 3.04 -3.02 0.41
N SER A 230 1.90 -3.15 -0.26
CA SER A 230 1.34 -4.45 -0.65
C SER A 230 1.00 -4.44 -2.14
N SER A 231 1.00 -5.64 -2.73
CA SER A 231 0.62 -5.84 -4.13
C SER A 231 -0.76 -5.26 -4.43
N ILE A 232 -0.93 -4.75 -5.65
CA ILE A 232 -2.18 -4.19 -6.15
C ILE A 232 -2.77 -5.16 -7.16
N GLN A 233 -4.03 -5.54 -6.95
CA GLN A 233 -4.77 -6.41 -7.84
C GLN A 233 -6.26 -6.09 -7.72
N ALA A 234 -6.93 -5.82 -8.84
CA ALA A 234 -8.37 -5.60 -8.81
C ALA A 234 -9.12 -6.86 -8.34
N ALA A 235 -10.22 -6.71 -7.61
CA ALA A 235 -11.06 -7.87 -7.30
C ALA A 235 -11.75 -8.35 -8.59
N PRO A 236 -11.66 -9.66 -8.93
CA PRO A 236 -12.24 -10.18 -10.16
C PRO A 236 -13.76 -10.01 -10.13
N HIS A 237 -14.31 -9.55 -11.25
CA HIS A 237 -15.74 -9.36 -11.48
C HIS A 237 -16.43 -8.40 -10.51
N VAL A 238 -15.68 -7.44 -9.96
CA VAL A 238 -16.23 -6.42 -9.05
C VAL A 238 -15.95 -5.02 -9.59
N PRO A 239 -16.95 -4.13 -9.65
CA PRO A 239 -16.75 -2.74 -10.06
C PRO A 239 -15.76 -1.98 -9.16
N TYR A 240 -15.05 -1.01 -9.75
CA TYR A 240 -13.98 -0.25 -9.10
C TYR A 240 -14.25 1.28 -8.89
N PRO A 241 -15.49 1.75 -8.64
CA PRO A 241 -15.93 3.12 -8.96
C PRO A 241 -15.43 4.24 -8.04
N TRP A 242 -14.67 3.93 -6.99
CA TRP A 242 -14.26 4.94 -6.00
C TRP A 242 -12.90 5.54 -6.23
N THR A 243 -12.10 4.87 -7.03
CA THR A 243 -10.77 5.38 -7.32
C THR A 243 -10.87 6.17 -8.61
N ASN A 244 -11.22 5.52 -9.74
CA ASN A 244 -11.49 6.19 -11.02
C ASN A 244 -12.12 5.32 -12.12
N HIS A 245 -12.51 4.07 -11.87
CA HIS A 245 -13.10 3.18 -12.90
C HIS A 245 -14.48 2.68 -12.50
N THR A 246 -15.53 3.01 -13.23
CA THR A 246 -16.89 2.58 -12.82
C THR A 246 -17.15 1.10 -13.01
N ASP A 247 -16.47 0.48 -13.97
CA ASP A 247 -16.64 -0.91 -14.35
C ASP A 247 -15.63 -1.82 -13.65
N GLU A 248 -15.79 -3.13 -13.80
CA GLU A 248 -14.80 -4.10 -13.35
C GLU A 248 -13.50 -3.98 -14.14
N LEU A 249 -12.37 -4.17 -13.46
CA LEU A 249 -11.09 -4.35 -14.13
C LEU A 249 -10.92 -5.84 -14.40
N SER A 250 -10.82 -6.21 -15.67
CA SER A 250 -10.63 -7.60 -16.05
C SER A 250 -9.31 -8.13 -15.51
N LEU A 251 -9.37 -9.36 -14.99
CA LEU A 251 -8.24 -10.19 -14.62
C LEU A 251 -8.13 -11.40 -15.56
N GLU A 252 -8.80 -11.36 -16.72
CA GLU A 252 -8.70 -12.43 -17.70
C GLU A 252 -7.29 -12.46 -18.31
N PHE A 253 -6.88 -13.64 -18.76
CA PHE A 253 -5.63 -13.80 -19.51
C PHE A 253 -5.77 -13.15 -20.88
N ASP A 254 -4.74 -12.41 -21.27
CA ASP A 254 -4.60 -11.90 -22.63
C ASP A 254 -3.19 -12.16 -23.17
N ASP A 255 -2.89 -11.65 -24.36
CA ASP A 255 -1.58 -11.81 -25.01
C ASP A 255 -0.44 -11.14 -24.21
N GLY A 256 -0.77 -10.30 -23.22
CA GLY A 256 0.17 -9.67 -22.29
C GLY A 256 0.53 -10.54 -21.08
N GLY A 257 -0.18 -11.66 -20.84
CA GLY A 257 0.14 -12.60 -19.77
C GLY A 257 -1.00 -12.79 -18.76
N ILE A 258 -0.64 -13.19 -17.54
CA ILE A 258 -1.62 -13.41 -16.48
C ILE A 258 -2.16 -12.05 -16.05
N TYR A 259 -3.47 -11.86 -16.20
CA TYR A 259 -4.26 -10.70 -15.73
C TYR A 259 -4.25 -9.43 -16.60
N GLY A 260 -3.60 -9.44 -17.77
CA GLY A 260 -3.37 -8.23 -18.57
C GLY A 260 -2.58 -7.20 -17.75
N ASP A 261 -1.26 -7.18 -17.93
CA ASP A 261 -0.24 -6.54 -17.05
C ASP A 261 -0.55 -5.13 -16.53
N ASP A 262 -1.49 -4.42 -17.13
CA ASP A 262 -1.90 -3.08 -16.72
C ASP A 262 -2.87 -3.05 -15.52
N ASN A 263 -3.54 -4.13 -15.13
CA ASN A 263 -4.56 -4.11 -14.05
C ASN A 263 -4.05 -4.55 -12.68
N GLN A 264 -2.73 -4.69 -12.55
CA GLN A 264 -2.08 -5.10 -11.32
C GLN A 264 -0.69 -4.48 -11.16
N CYS A 265 -0.17 -4.60 -9.94
CA CYS A 265 1.24 -4.40 -9.63
C CYS A 265 1.58 -5.41 -8.54
N ILE A 266 2.07 -6.58 -8.92
CA ILE A 266 2.36 -7.68 -8.01
C ILE A 266 3.84 -7.68 -7.65
N PHE A 267 4.14 -7.88 -6.38
CA PHE A 267 5.49 -8.08 -5.87
C PHE A 267 5.71 -9.56 -5.54
N GLY A 268 6.48 -10.30 -6.34
CA GLY A 268 6.59 -11.76 -6.17
C GLY A 268 5.24 -12.47 -6.33
N ASP A 269 4.86 -13.32 -5.37
CA ASP A 269 3.52 -13.94 -5.30
C ASP A 269 2.64 -13.18 -4.29
N MET A 270 2.14 -12.00 -4.68
CA MET A 270 1.29 -11.13 -3.83
C MET A 270 1.96 -10.64 -2.54
N GLY A 271 3.25 -10.38 -2.62
CA GLY A 271 4.08 -9.99 -1.50
C GLY A 271 3.76 -8.61 -0.90
N LEU A 272 4.34 -8.41 0.27
CA LEU A 272 4.33 -7.17 1.04
C LEU A 272 5.74 -6.76 1.43
N LEU A 273 5.92 -5.45 1.58
CA LEU A 273 7.16 -4.81 1.99
C LEU A 273 6.85 -3.96 3.24
N ASN A 274 7.34 -4.40 4.39
CA ASN A 274 7.23 -3.66 5.65
C ASN A 274 8.42 -2.72 5.80
N VAL A 275 8.15 -1.45 6.04
CA VAL A 275 9.17 -0.43 6.29
C VAL A 275 9.16 -0.04 7.77
N PHE A 276 10.34 -0.05 8.36
CA PHE A 276 10.60 0.34 9.74
C PHE A 276 11.56 1.51 9.78
N LEU A 277 11.48 2.31 10.84
CA LEU A 277 12.40 3.39 11.13
C LEU A 277 13.29 2.97 12.31
N ASP A 278 14.61 3.02 12.14
CA ASP A 278 15.55 2.80 13.25
C ASP A 278 15.69 4.04 14.15
N ALA A 279 16.52 3.93 15.19
CA ALA A 279 16.75 5.01 16.14
C ALA A 279 17.46 6.23 15.53
N ASP A 280 18.19 6.04 14.43
CA ASP A 280 18.93 7.08 13.72
C ASP A 280 18.10 7.75 12.61
N GLY A 281 16.86 7.27 12.39
CA GLY A 281 15.96 7.76 11.37
C GLY A 281 16.19 7.15 9.98
N ASN A 282 16.97 6.07 9.88
CA ASN A 282 17.11 5.32 8.64
C ASN A 282 15.93 4.35 8.48
N CYS A 283 15.57 4.11 7.22
CA CYS A 283 14.56 3.13 6.88
C CYS A 283 15.21 1.75 6.75
N VAL A 284 14.62 0.75 7.40
CA VAL A 284 14.95 -0.66 7.27
C VAL A 284 13.73 -1.37 6.69
N VAL A 285 13.95 -2.37 5.86
CA VAL A 285 12.88 -3.05 5.16
C VAL A 285 12.87 -4.54 5.43
N ASN A 286 11.69 -5.13 5.39
CA ASN A 286 11.49 -6.56 5.43
C ASN A 286 10.39 -6.94 4.43
N SER A 287 10.72 -7.83 3.51
CA SER A 287 9.81 -8.40 2.53
C SER A 287 9.18 -9.70 3.05
N ALA A 288 7.97 -10.01 2.59
CA ALA A 288 7.35 -11.31 2.74
C ALA A 288 6.50 -11.60 1.51
N SER A 289 6.56 -12.83 0.99
CA SER A 289 5.62 -13.32 -0.03
C SER A 289 4.64 -14.32 0.58
N TYR A 290 3.55 -14.61 -0.13
CA TYR A 290 2.74 -15.78 0.17
C TYR A 290 3.46 -17.08 -0.20
#